data_AF-A0AAU7WEU5-F1
#
_entry.id   AF-A0AAU7WEU5-F1
#
_cell.length_a   1.000
_cell.length_b   1.000
_cell.length_c   1.000
_cell.angle_alpha   90.00
_cell.angle_beta   90.00
_cell.angle_gamma   90.00
#
_symmetry.space_group_name_H-M   'P 1'
#
loop_
_entity.id
_entity.type
_entity.pdbx_description
1 polymer ?
#
loop_
_entity_poly.entity_id
_entity_poly.type
_entity_poly.pdbx_seq_one_letter_code
_entity_poly.pdbx_strand_id
1 'polypeptide(L)'
;MTLNIEEISFQIILNGGNARSLAAESINHAKAGEFKLAEQKIEEANEAMTIAHRFQTDLIKGEASGEKFEISILLIHAQDHLMNAMTVIDLAKEIIELYKKTNELECRKC
;
A
#
# COMPACT_ATOMS: atom_id res chain seq x y z
N MET A 1 -6.23 0.47 24.33
CA MET A 1 -5.12 0.30 23.37
C MET A 1 -3.82 0.15 24.17
N THR A 2 -2.97 -0.81 23.83
CA THR A 2 -1.66 -1.02 24.49
C THR A 2 -0.55 -0.15 23.91
N LEU A 3 -0.76 0.44 22.72
CA LEU A 3 0.18 1.32 22.03
C LEU A 3 -0.29 2.78 22.11
N ASN A 4 0.67 3.70 22.18
CA ASN A 4 0.41 5.15 22.09
C ASN A 4 0.34 5.63 20.63
N ILE A 5 -0.02 6.91 20.42
CA ILE A 5 -0.17 7.48 19.06
C ILE A 5 1.13 7.47 18.26
N GLU A 6 2.28 7.66 18.89
CA GLU A 6 3.57 7.65 18.19
C GLU A 6 3.91 6.24 17.69
N GLU A 7 3.68 5.22 18.53
CA GLU A 7 3.86 3.81 18.17
C GLU A 7 2.90 3.40 17.05
N ILE A 8 1.63 3.79 17.14
CA ILE A 8 0.65 3.58 16.07
C ILE A 8 1.11 4.26 14.77
N SER A 9 1.60 5.49 14.84
CA SER A 9 2.09 6.23 13.69
C SER A 9 3.29 5.52 13.03
N PHE A 10 4.24 5.03 13.82
CA PHE A 10 5.37 4.25 13.29
C PHE A 10 4.92 2.93 12.66
N GLN A 11 3.93 2.25 13.23
CA GLN A 11 3.37 1.03 12.64
C GLN A 11 2.71 1.32 11.28
N ILE A 12 1.97 2.42 11.16
CA ILE A 12 1.38 2.84 9.89
C ILE A 12 2.47 3.21 8.88
N ILE A 13 3.49 3.98 9.27
CA ILE A 13 4.61 4.37 8.38
C ILE A 13 5.36 3.14 7.88
N LEU A 14 5.70 2.20 8.78
CA LEU A 14 6.43 0.99 8.43
C LEU A 14 5.66 0.15 7.42
N ASN A 15 4.41 -0.17 7.74
CA ASN A 15 3.60 -1.07 6.91
C ASN A 15 3.13 -0.37 5.62
N GLY A 16 2.76 0.91 5.66
CA GLY A 16 2.43 1.71 4.48
C GLY A 16 3.64 1.91 3.56
N GLY A 17 4.82 2.18 4.13
CA GLY A 17 6.08 2.25 3.40
C GLY A 17 6.42 0.95 2.69
N ASN A 18 6.33 -0.18 3.39
CA ASN A 18 6.55 -1.51 2.81
C ASN A 18 5.56 -1.82 1.68
N ALA A 19 4.26 -1.58 1.91
CA ALA A 19 3.21 -1.79 0.92
C ALA A 19 3.46 -0.99 -0.36
N ARG A 20 3.84 0.29 -0.23
CA ARG A 20 4.20 1.14 -1.37
C ARG A 20 5.41 0.61 -2.13
N SER A 21 6.46 0.19 -1.43
CA SER A 21 7.68 -0.34 -2.06
C SER A 21 7.39 -1.63 -2.84
N LEU A 22 6.65 -2.56 -2.24
CA LEU A 22 6.22 -3.80 -2.90
C LEU A 22 5.35 -3.54 -4.13
N ALA A 23 4.44 -2.58 -4.05
CA ALA A 23 3.66 -2.14 -5.21
C ALA A 23 4.54 -1.54 -6.32
N ALA A 24 5.55 -0.75 -5.98
CA ALA A 24 6.50 -0.24 -6.97
C ALA A 24 7.37 -1.35 -7.59
N GLU A 25 7.81 -2.33 -6.80
CA GLU A 25 8.51 -3.52 -7.28
C GLU A 25 7.65 -4.34 -8.26
N SER A 26 6.35 -4.48 -7.98
CA SER A 26 5.43 -5.19 -8.88
C SER A 26 5.40 -4.59 -10.29
N ILE A 27 5.44 -3.25 -10.39
CA ILE A 27 5.49 -2.54 -11.67
C ILE A 27 6.79 -2.88 -12.41
N ASN A 28 7.93 -2.94 -11.70
CA ASN A 28 9.21 -3.29 -12.30
C ASN A 28 9.22 -4.73 -12.84
N HIS A 29 8.65 -5.69 -12.10
CA HIS A 29 8.51 -7.07 -12.55
C HIS A 29 7.59 -7.18 -13.78
N ALA A 30 6.45 -6.48 -13.78
CA ALA A 30 5.56 -6.48 -14.95
C ALA A 30 6.21 -5.86 -16.19
N LYS A 31 7.00 -4.79 -16.01
CA LYS A 31 7.80 -4.20 -17.08
C LYS A 31 8.84 -5.17 -17.67
N ALA A 32 9.35 -6.10 -16.86
CA ALA A 32 10.26 -7.16 -17.30
C ALA A 32 9.54 -8.39 -17.90
N GLY A 33 8.20 -8.39 -17.96
CA GLY A 33 7.40 -9.54 -18.39
C GLY A 33 7.22 -10.63 -17.32
N GLU A 34 7.67 -10.39 -16.09
CA GLU A 34 7.62 -11.33 -14.97
C GLU A 34 6.28 -11.26 -14.23
N PHE A 35 5.17 -11.45 -14.95
CA PHE A 35 3.83 -11.14 -14.45
C PHE A 35 3.42 -11.92 -13.18
N LYS A 36 3.84 -13.18 -13.05
CA LYS A 36 3.56 -13.96 -11.82
C LYS A 36 4.23 -13.34 -10.59
N LEU A 37 5.46 -12.83 -10.75
CA LEU A 37 6.18 -12.19 -9.67
C LEU A 37 5.60 -10.80 -9.36
N ALA A 38 5.15 -10.08 -10.39
CA ALA A 38 4.40 -8.84 -10.20
C ALA A 38 3.12 -9.05 -9.37
N GLU A 39 2.32 -10.06 -9.70
CA GLU A 39 1.11 -10.42 -8.96
C GLU A 39 1.41 -10.79 -7.50
N GLN A 40 2.44 -11.62 -7.28
CA GLN A 40 2.91 -11.96 -5.93
C GLN A 40 3.29 -10.70 -5.12
N LYS A 41 3.98 -9.74 -5.74
CA LYS A 41 4.35 -8.49 -5.06
C LYS A 41 3.15 -7.62 -4.72
N ILE A 42 2.09 -7.64 -5.54
CA ILE A 42 0.82 -6.99 -5.19
C ILE A 42 0.16 -7.69 -4.00
N GLU A 43 0.18 -9.03 -3.91
CA GLU A 43 -0.35 -9.75 -2.76
C GLU A 43 0.39 -9.37 -1.47
N GLU A 44 1.73 -9.43 -1.48
CA GLU A 44 2.58 -9.00 -0.35
C GLU A 44 2.30 -7.52 0.03
N ALA A 45 2.08 -6.64 -0.95
CA ALA A 45 1.73 -5.24 -0.70
C ALA A 45 0.37 -5.10 0.00
N ASN A 46 -0.64 -5.88 -0.40
CA ASN A 46 -1.97 -5.86 0.22
C ASN A 46 -1.95 -6.41 1.66
N GLU A 47 -1.08 -7.39 1.96
CA GLU A 47 -0.89 -7.89 3.32
C GLU A 47 -0.34 -6.80 4.24
N ALA A 48 0.74 -6.12 3.83
CA ALA A 48 1.29 -4.99 4.56
C ALA A 48 0.27 -3.85 4.71
N MET A 49 -0.46 -3.53 3.63
CA MET A 49 -1.52 -2.52 3.65
C MET A 49 -2.63 -2.86 4.64
N THR A 50 -3.03 -4.13 4.74
CA THR A 50 -4.07 -4.58 5.67
C THR A 50 -3.68 -4.30 7.13
N ILE A 51 -2.41 -4.51 7.46
CA ILE A 51 -1.89 -4.21 8.81
C ILE A 51 -1.95 -2.70 9.08
N ALA A 52 -1.46 -1.88 8.16
CA ALA A 52 -1.46 -0.43 8.30
C ALA A 52 -2.89 0.15 8.38
N HIS A 53 -3.79 -0.34 7.54
CA HIS A 53 -5.20 0.08 7.48
C HIS A 53 -5.96 -0.30 8.75
N ARG A 54 -5.61 -1.41 9.42
CA ARG A 54 -6.18 -1.77 10.72
C ARG A 54 -5.89 -0.70 11.77
N PHE A 55 -4.65 -0.23 11.86
CA PHE A 55 -4.30 0.85 12.79
C PHE A 55 -5.05 2.14 12.49
N GLN A 56 -5.16 2.53 11.21
CA GLN A 56 -5.99 3.68 10.81
C GLN A 56 -7.46 3.48 11.20
N THR A 57 -8.01 2.29 10.97
CA THR A 57 -9.40 1.96 11.30
C THR A 57 -9.66 2.09 12.80
N ASP A 58 -8.73 1.62 13.64
CA ASP A 58 -8.85 1.70 15.10
C ASP A 58 -8.80 3.17 15.57
N LEU A 59 -7.95 4.01 14.98
CA LEU A 59 -7.92 5.45 15.24
C LEU A 59 -9.26 6.13 14.89
N ILE A 60 -9.80 5.87 13.69
CA ILE A 60 -11.08 6.45 13.25
C ILE A 60 -12.23 5.99 14.16
N LYS A 61 -12.25 4.71 14.54
CA LYS A 61 -13.27 4.17 15.46
C LYS A 61 -13.19 4.77 16.84
N GLY A 62 -11.98 4.96 17.37
CA GLY A 62 -11.77 5.61 18.66
C GLY A 62 -12.29 7.05 18.64
N GLU A 63 -11.95 7.81 17.59
CA GLU A 63 -12.37 9.21 17.43
C GLU A 63 -13.90 9.31 17.34
N ALA A 64 -14.52 8.46 16.53
CA ALA A 64 -15.98 8.36 16.41
C ALA A 64 -16.68 7.97 17.73
N SER A 65 -15.97 7.26 18.61
CA SER A 65 -16.46 6.87 19.95
C SER A 65 -16.23 7.95 21.01
N GLY A 66 -15.66 9.10 20.63
CA GLY A 66 -15.41 10.25 21.51
C GLY A 66 -14.02 10.26 22.17
N GLU A 67 -13.12 9.36 21.78
CA GLU A 67 -11.72 9.44 22.21
C GLU A 67 -11.07 10.68 21.59
N LYS A 68 -10.27 11.40 22.38
CA LYS A 68 -9.50 12.54 21.89
C LYS A 68 -8.07 12.11 21.63
N PHE A 69 -7.61 12.34 20.40
CA PHE A 69 -6.22 12.13 20.03
C PHE A 69 -5.51 13.47 19.85
N GLU A 70 -4.23 13.50 20.23
CA GLU A 70 -3.36 14.62 19.89
C GLU A 70 -2.94 14.48 18.42
N ILE A 71 -3.29 15.47 17.60
CA ILE A 71 -2.88 15.51 16.21
C ILE A 71 -1.44 16.01 16.15
N SER A 72 -0.52 15.13 15.79
CA SER A 72 0.89 15.45 15.58
C SER A 72 1.24 15.43 14.10
N ILE A 73 2.32 16.12 13.72
CA ILE A 73 2.88 16.05 12.35
C ILE A 73 3.22 14.59 11.99
N LEU A 74 3.70 13.81 12.97
CA LEU A 74 4.03 12.40 12.78
C LEU A 74 2.79 11.57 12.43
N LEU A 75 1.66 11.81 13.09
CA LEU A 75 0.40 11.12 12.80
C LEU A 75 -0.13 11.48 11.41
N ILE A 76 -0.10 12.77 11.06
CA ILE A 76 -0.48 13.24 9.70
C ILE A 76 0.38 12.55 8.65
N HIS A 77 1.71 12.56 8.85
CA HIS A 77 2.64 11.91 7.94
C HIS A 77 2.42 10.40 7.81
N ALA A 78 2.03 9.73 8.90
CA ALA A 78 1.65 8.33 8.87
C ALA A 78 0.42 8.09 8.00
N GLN A 79 -0.63 8.91 8.14
CA GLN A 79 -1.82 8.84 7.29
C GLN A 79 -1.49 9.13 5.81
N ASP A 80 -0.60 10.07 5.53
CA ASP A 80 -0.11 10.35 4.17
C ASP A 80 0.58 9.12 3.56
N HIS A 81 1.45 8.45 4.32
CA HIS A 81 2.11 7.22 3.89
C HIS A 81 1.12 6.12 3.52
N LEU A 82 0.11 5.93 4.37
CA LEU A 82 -0.93 4.92 4.14
C LEU A 82 -1.74 5.21 2.88
N MET A 83 -2.25 6.43 2.73
CA MET A 83 -3.10 6.81 1.60
C MET A 83 -2.33 6.78 0.28
N ASN A 84 -1.08 7.25 0.30
CA ASN A 84 -0.19 7.17 -0.86
C ASN A 84 0.09 5.70 -1.24
N ALA A 85 0.35 4.83 -0.27
CA ALA A 85 0.56 3.41 -0.54
C ALA A 85 -0.68 2.73 -1.15
N MET A 86 -1.88 3.06 -0.66
CA MET A 86 -3.14 2.55 -1.22
C MET A 86 -3.31 2.97 -2.67
N THR A 87 -3.08 4.25 -2.96
CA THR A 87 -3.15 4.80 -4.33
C THR A 87 -2.13 4.13 -5.25
N VAL A 88 -0.90 3.91 -4.78
CA VAL A 88 0.15 3.25 -5.57
C VAL A 88 -0.21 1.79 -5.87
N ILE A 89 -0.81 1.06 -4.93
CA ILE A 89 -1.28 -0.32 -5.17
C ILE A 89 -2.36 -0.35 -6.26
N ASP A 90 -3.35 0.54 -6.18
CA ASP A 90 -4.45 0.57 -7.16
C ASP A 90 -3.92 0.89 -8.56
N LEU A 91 -3.03 1.88 -8.68
CA LEU A 91 -2.40 2.22 -9.95
C LEU A 91 -1.45 1.11 -10.45
N ALA A 92 -0.71 0.45 -9.55
CA ALA A 92 0.18 -0.64 -9.92
C ALA A 92 -0.57 -1.80 -10.58
N LYS A 93 -1.74 -2.17 -10.06
CA LYS A 93 -2.62 -3.20 -10.67
C LYS A 93 -2.99 -2.85 -12.11
N GLU A 94 -3.43 -1.61 -12.35
CA GLU A 94 -3.77 -1.14 -13.70
C GLU A 94 -2.55 -1.14 -14.63
N ILE A 95 -1.38 -0.73 -14.13
CA ILE A 95 -0.13 -0.73 -14.90
C ILE A 95 0.30 -2.15 -15.29
N ILE A 96 0.17 -3.12 -14.37
CA ILE A 96 0.46 -4.53 -14.66
C ILE A 96 -0.43 -5.04 -15.80
N GLU A 97 -1.73 -4.74 -15.76
CA GLU A 97 -2.67 -5.12 -16.82
C GLU A 97 -2.34 -4.46 -18.17
N LEU A 98 -1.87 -3.20 -18.17
CA LEU A 98 -1.37 -2.54 -19.37
C LEU A 98 -0.14 -3.26 -19.96
N TYR A 99 0.81 -3.69 -19.12
CA TYR A 99 1.98 -4.43 -19.57
C TYR A 99 1.61 -5.81 -20.12
N LYS A 100 0.68 -6.54 -19.50
CA LYS A 100 0.18 -7.83 -20.02
C LYS A 100 -0.41 -7.67 -21.43
N LYS A 101 -1.31 -6.68 -21.61
CA LYS A 101 -1.92 -6.39 -22.92
C LYS A 101 -0.88 -6.01 -23.97
N THR A 102 0.12 -5.21 -23.59
CA THR A 102 1.19 -4.81 -24.51
C THR A 102 2.02 -6.03 -24.94
N ASN A 103 2.38 -6.91 -24.01
CA ASN A 103 3.12 -8.14 -24.31
C ASN A 103 2.31 -9.09 -25.22
N GLU A 104 1.01 -9.24 -25.00
CA GLU A 104 0.14 -10.03 -25.91
C GLU A 104 0.12 -9.46 -27.34
N LEU A 105 0.09 -8.14 -27.49
CA LEU A 105 0.11 -7.47 -28.79
C LEU A 105 1.46 -7.63 -29.49
N GLU A 106 2.57 -7.65 -28.75
CA GLU A 106 3.90 -7.91 -29.29
C GLU A 106 4.05 -9.36 -29.77
N CYS A 107 3.55 -10.35 -29.02
CA CYS A 107 3.55 -11.75 -29.44
C CYS A 107 2.74 -12.01 -30.71
N ARG A 108 1.66 -11.25 -30.98
CA ARG A 108 0.83 -11.40 -32.19
C ARG A 108 1.49 -10.91 -33.49
N LYS A 109 2.66 -10.27 -33.41
CA LYS A 109 3.39 -9.75 -34.57
C LYS A 109 4.45 -10.74 -35.12
N CYS A 110 4.64 -11.90 -34.49
CA CYS A 110 5.52 -12.98 -34.96
C CYS A 110 4.82 -13.97 -35.89
#